data_AF-A0A8J6JRB6-F1
#
_entry.id   AF-A0A8J6JRB6-F1
#
_cell.length_a   1.000
_cell.length_b   1.000
_cell.length_c   1.000
_cell.angle_alpha   90.00
_cell.angle_beta   90.00
_cell.angle_gamma   90.00
#
_symmetry.space_group_name_H-M   'P 1'
#
loop_
_entity.id
_entity.type
_entity.pdbx_description
1 polymer ?
#
loop_
_entity_poly.entity_id
_entity_poly.type
_entity_poly.pdbx_seq_one_letter_code
_entity_poly.pdbx_strand_id
1 'polypeptide(L)'
;MCKPHRCPHINFTGNICVYCPGGPDSDFEYSTQSYTGYEPTSMRAIRARYDPFLQTRHRVEQLKQLGHSVDKVEFIVMGGTFMALSEDYRDYFIRNLHDALSRHTSNNVAEAVR
;
A
#
# COMPACT_ATOMS: atom_id res chain seq x y z
N MET A 1 -0.18 -1.20 2.08
CA MET A 1 -0.55 0.23 2.03
C MET A 1 0.20 0.88 0.89
N CYS A 2 -0.43 1.81 0.16
CA CYS A 2 0.25 2.57 -0.89
C CYS A 2 1.18 3.64 -0.28
N LYS A 3 2.01 4.27 -1.12
CA LYS A 3 2.89 5.35 -0.67
C LYS A 3 2.11 6.47 0.05
N PRO A 4 2.68 7.09 1.09
CA PRO A 4 2.17 8.33 1.65
C PRO A 4 2.05 9.41 0.58
N HIS A 5 0.88 10.06 0.50
CA HIS A 5 0.59 11.13 -0.44
C HIS A 5 -0.53 12.01 0.12
N ARG A 6 -0.60 13.26 -0.34
CA ARG A 6 -1.67 14.19 0.02
C ARG A 6 -2.95 13.84 -0.73
N CYS A 7 -4.10 14.05 -0.09
CA CYS A 7 -5.40 13.92 -0.76
C CYS A 7 -5.59 15.02 -1.83
N PRO A 8 -6.25 14.73 -2.97
CA PRO A 8 -6.37 15.67 -4.08
C PRO A 8 -7.23 16.89 -3.78
N HIS A 9 -8.17 16.78 -2.82
CA HIS A 9 -9.09 17.87 -2.50
C HIS A 9 -8.38 19.10 -1.92
N ILE A 10 -7.18 18.93 -1.35
CA ILE A 10 -6.38 20.04 -0.78
C ILE A 10 -6.09 21.13 -1.81
N ASN A 11 -6.01 20.79 -3.09
CA ASN A 11 -5.79 21.74 -4.19
C ASN A 11 -6.98 22.69 -4.41
N PHE A 12 -8.17 22.31 -3.96
CA PHE A 12 -9.41 23.08 -4.14
C PHE A 12 -9.89 23.70 -2.82
N THR A 13 -9.69 23.02 -1.69
CA THR A 13 -10.15 23.47 -0.37
C THR A 13 -9.08 24.17 0.45
N GLY A 14 -7.80 24.03 0.07
CA GLY A 14 -6.64 24.56 0.80
C GLY A 14 -6.30 23.83 2.11
N ASN A 15 -7.12 22.87 2.55
CA ASN A 15 -6.98 22.21 3.84
C ASN A 15 -7.23 20.70 3.74
N ILE A 16 -6.66 19.94 4.68
CA ILE A 16 -6.99 18.53 4.92
C ILE A 16 -8.32 18.39 5.70
N CYS A 17 -8.90 17.19 5.68
CA CYS A 17 -10.10 16.88 6.47
C CYS A 17 -9.85 17.08 7.98
N VAL A 18 -10.76 17.78 8.66
CA VAL A 18 -10.65 18.15 10.09
C VAL A 18 -10.39 16.96 11.02
N TYR A 19 -11.03 15.82 10.75
CA TYR A 19 -10.91 14.62 11.59
C TYR A 19 -9.87 13.61 11.10
N CYS A 20 -9.12 13.90 10.04
CA CYS A 20 -8.19 12.94 9.46
C CYS A 20 -6.82 13.05 10.13
N PRO A 21 -6.39 12.03 10.91
CA PRO A 21 -5.07 12.03 11.51
C PRO A 21 -4.01 11.65 10.48
N GLY A 22 -2.74 11.91 10.82
CA GLY A 22 -1.62 11.39 10.05
C GLY A 22 -1.45 12.01 8.68
N GLY A 23 -0.67 11.32 7.85
CA GLY A 23 -0.35 11.75 6.49
C GLY A 23 0.87 12.69 6.43
N PRO A 24 1.25 13.11 5.20
CA PRO A 24 2.50 13.83 4.97
C PRO A 24 2.63 15.18 5.67
N ASP A 25 1.50 15.82 6.00
CA ASP A 25 1.42 17.15 6.60
C ASP A 25 1.10 17.09 8.11
N SER A 26 1.41 15.95 8.76
CA SER A 26 1.18 15.73 10.19
C SER A 26 2.49 15.46 10.94
N ASP A 27 2.43 15.52 12.27
CA ASP A 27 3.57 15.19 13.15
C ASP A 27 3.93 13.70 13.16
N PHE A 28 3.11 12.84 12.54
CA PHE A 28 3.36 11.40 12.49
C PHE A 28 4.36 11.06 11.37
N GLU A 29 5.59 10.74 11.77
CA GLU A 29 6.69 10.41 10.85
C GLU A 29 6.33 9.26 9.90
N TYR A 30 6.43 9.55 8.59
CA TYR A 30 6.32 8.57 7.52
C TYR A 30 5.02 7.75 7.52
N SER A 31 3.95 8.33 8.06
CA SER A 31 2.61 7.75 8.12
C SER A 31 1.82 7.98 6.82
N THR A 32 0.87 7.10 6.53
CA THR A 32 -0.09 7.31 5.43
C THR A 32 -1.29 8.12 5.93
N GLN A 33 -2.01 8.77 5.00
CA GLN A 33 -3.20 9.53 5.34
C GLN A 33 -4.22 8.66 6.11
N SER A 34 -4.75 9.19 7.22
CA SER A 34 -5.67 8.51 8.15
C SER A 34 -5.03 7.49 9.09
N TYR A 35 -3.70 7.39 9.16
CA TYR A 35 -2.98 6.44 10.01
C TYR A 35 -1.90 7.12 10.86
N THR A 36 -1.63 6.60 12.04
CA THR A 36 -0.60 7.15 12.95
C THR A 36 0.79 6.55 12.72
N GLY A 37 0.87 5.39 12.07
CA GLY A 37 2.13 4.67 11.87
C GLY A 37 2.37 3.57 12.91
N TYR A 38 1.67 3.61 14.04
CA TYR A 38 1.80 2.63 15.13
C TYR A 38 0.91 1.39 14.94
N GLU A 39 0.03 1.38 13.94
CA GLU A 39 -0.80 0.22 13.65
C GLU A 39 0.06 -0.94 13.10
N PRO A 40 -0.23 -2.21 13.43
CA PRO A 40 0.56 -3.35 12.96
C PRO A 40 0.74 -3.40 11.44
N THR A 41 -0.29 -2.99 10.69
CA THR A 41 -0.23 -2.90 9.22
C THR A 41 0.65 -1.74 8.76
N SER A 42 0.52 -0.57 9.38
CA SER A 42 1.35 0.60 9.10
C SER A 42 2.82 0.34 9.39
N MET A 43 3.15 -0.25 10.54
CA MET A 43 4.53 -0.62 10.90
C MET A 43 5.16 -1.57 9.88
N ARG A 44 4.40 -2.56 9.38
CA ARG A 44 4.88 -3.46 8.31
C ARG A 44 5.12 -2.70 7.00
N ALA A 45 4.24 -1.77 6.65
CA ALA A 45 4.37 -0.95 5.45
C ALA A 45 5.60 -0.02 5.52
N ILE A 46 5.81 0.65 6.66
CA ILE A 46 6.98 1.50 6.93
C ILE A 46 8.27 0.68 6.84
N ARG A 47 8.33 -0.49 7.48
CA ARG A 47 9.50 -1.40 7.42
C ARG A 47 9.83 -1.84 5.99
N ALA A 48 8.81 -2.05 5.17
CA ALA A 48 8.95 -2.40 3.75
C ALA A 48 9.12 -1.18 2.84
N ARG A 49 9.24 0.04 3.39
CA ARG A 49 9.32 1.31 2.64
C ARG A 49 8.21 1.46 1.58
N TYR A 50 7.01 0.98 1.91
CA TYR A 50 5.85 0.96 1.02
C TYR A 50 6.05 0.21 -0.30
N ASP A 51 7.04 -0.68 -0.39
CA ASP A 51 7.23 -1.56 -1.53
C ASP A 51 6.11 -2.63 -1.58
N PRO A 52 5.31 -2.71 -2.66
CA PRO A 52 4.18 -3.63 -2.76
C PRO A 52 4.62 -5.11 -2.79
N PHE A 53 5.75 -5.41 -3.44
CA PHE A 53 6.26 -6.77 -3.56
C PHE A 53 6.73 -7.29 -2.21
N LEU A 54 7.55 -6.51 -1.50
CA LEU A 54 8.05 -6.86 -0.16
C LEU A 54 6.94 -6.91 0.88
N GLN A 55 5.97 -5.97 0.85
CA GLN A 55 4.81 -6.01 1.76
C GLN A 55 4.03 -7.32 1.62
N THR A 56 3.75 -7.73 0.38
CA THR A 56 3.03 -8.98 0.08
C THR A 56 3.84 -10.20 0.49
N ARG A 57 5.10 -10.26 0.07
CA ARG A 57 5.99 -11.41 0.34
C ARG A 57 6.18 -11.66 1.82
N HIS A 58 6.43 -10.60 2.60
CA HIS A 58 6.61 -10.71 4.05
C HIS A 58 5.32 -11.14 4.74
N ARG A 59 4.15 -10.65 4.31
CA ARG A 59 2.88 -11.01 4.95
C ARG A 59 2.48 -12.45 4.69
N VAL A 60 2.64 -12.91 3.44
CA VAL A 60 2.36 -14.30 3.07
C VAL A 60 3.30 -15.26 3.81
N GLU A 61 4.59 -14.95 3.87
CA GLU A 61 5.56 -15.79 4.56
C GLU A 61 5.29 -15.87 6.06
N GLN A 62 4.97 -14.73 6.69
CA GLN A 62 4.58 -14.69 8.09
C GLN A 62 3.38 -15.61 8.39
N LEU A 63 2.35 -15.60 7.54
CA LEU A 63 1.17 -16.46 7.71
C LEU A 63 1.52 -17.95 7.56
N LYS A 64 2.39 -18.29 6.61
CA LYS A 64 2.89 -19.66 6.43
C LYS A 64 3.68 -20.15 7.64
N GLN A 65 4.55 -19.30 8.20
CA GLN A 65 5.33 -19.62 9.40
C GLN A 65 4.45 -19.84 10.65
N LEU A 66 3.29 -19.20 10.70
CA LEU A 66 2.28 -19.44 11.74
C LEU A 66 1.46 -20.72 11.50
N GLY A 67 1.69 -21.44 10.40
CA GLY A 67 1.01 -22.69 10.07
C GLY A 67 -0.28 -22.53 9.25
N HIS A 68 -0.60 -21.33 8.75
CA HIS A 68 -1.76 -21.14 7.88
C HIS A 68 -1.47 -21.61 6.44
N SER A 69 -2.43 -22.32 5.84
CA SER A 69 -2.45 -22.57 4.40
C SER A 69 -2.79 -21.28 3.65
N VAL A 70 -1.93 -20.85 2.72
CA VAL A 70 -2.08 -19.59 1.98
C VAL A 70 -2.21 -19.87 0.48
N ASP A 71 -3.21 -20.69 0.13
CA ASP A 71 -3.44 -21.13 -1.26
C ASP A 71 -4.34 -20.15 -2.02
N LYS A 72 -5.18 -19.40 -1.30
CA LYS A 72 -6.07 -18.37 -1.85
C LYS A 72 -5.88 -17.09 -1.05
N VAL A 73 -5.70 -15.97 -1.74
CA VAL A 73 -5.42 -14.66 -1.14
C VAL A 73 -6.30 -13.61 -1.79
N GLU A 74 -6.87 -12.73 -0.98
CA GLU A 74 -7.56 -11.52 -1.41
C GLU A 74 -6.76 -10.30 -0.93
N PHE A 75 -6.52 -9.34 -1.83
CA PHE A 75 -5.80 -8.12 -1.50
C PHE A 75 -6.75 -6.99 -1.11
N ILE A 76 -6.43 -6.31 0.00
CA ILE A 76 -7.11 -5.09 0.43
C ILE A 76 -6.11 -3.94 0.38
N VAL A 77 -6.38 -2.95 -0.47
CA VAL A 77 -5.59 -1.71 -0.57
C VAL A 77 -6.22 -0.66 0.33
N MET A 78 -5.45 -0.17 1.28
CA MET A 78 -5.86 0.81 2.31
C MET A 78 -4.80 1.89 2.48
N GLY A 79 -5.21 3.05 2.99
CA GLY A 79 -4.37 4.25 3.12
C GLY A 79 -5.13 5.53 2.73
N GLY A 80 -4.44 6.44 2.07
CA GLY A 80 -5.05 7.62 1.46
C GLY A 80 -5.87 7.29 0.20
N THR A 81 -5.86 8.20 -0.77
CA THR A 81 -6.69 8.12 -1.98
C THR A 81 -5.92 7.47 -3.13
N PHE A 82 -5.79 6.13 -3.11
CA PHE A 82 -4.99 5.39 -4.11
C PHE A 82 -5.31 5.75 -5.57
N MET A 83 -6.58 5.95 -5.90
CA MET A 83 -7.02 6.31 -7.24
C MET A 83 -6.63 7.73 -7.69
N ALA A 84 -6.15 8.58 -6.77
CA ALA A 84 -5.62 9.90 -7.09
C ALA A 84 -4.14 9.88 -7.48
N LEU A 85 -3.46 8.73 -7.37
CA LEU A 85 -2.08 8.57 -7.81
C LEU A 85 -2.00 8.41 -9.33
N SER A 86 -0.81 8.67 -9.89
CA SER A 86 -0.57 8.53 -11.34
C SER A 86 -0.85 7.12 -11.83
N GLU A 87 -1.26 7.01 -13.10
CA GLU A 87 -1.56 5.72 -13.72
C GLU A 87 -0.37 4.76 -13.67
N ASP A 88 0.83 5.26 -13.98
CA ASP A 88 2.08 4.50 -13.89
C ASP A 88 2.34 3.91 -12.50
N TYR A 89 2.03 4.69 -11.45
CA TYR A 89 2.20 4.20 -10.08
C TYR A 89 1.14 3.16 -9.73
N ARG A 90 -0.11 3.35 -10.18
CA ARG A 90 -1.19 2.38 -9.96
C ARG A 90 -0.88 1.06 -10.67
N ASP A 91 -0.39 1.10 -11.91
CA ASP A 91 0.06 -0.08 -12.65
C ASP A 91 1.21 -0.77 -11.93
N TYR A 92 2.28 -0.03 -11.62
CA TYR A 92 3.41 -0.54 -10.83
C TYR A 92 2.94 -1.22 -9.54
N PHE A 93 2.06 -0.57 -8.78
CA PHE A 93 1.63 -1.07 -7.49
C PHE A 93 0.89 -2.39 -7.63
N ILE A 94 -0.14 -2.45 -8.49
CA ILE A 94 -0.97 -3.64 -8.68
C ILE A 94 -0.17 -4.79 -9.29
N ARG A 95 0.62 -4.51 -10.33
CA ARG A 95 1.47 -5.51 -10.99
C ARG A 95 2.39 -6.23 -9.99
N ASN A 96 3.06 -5.47 -9.13
CA ASN A 96 3.95 -6.04 -8.12
C ASN A 96 3.23 -6.86 -7.03
N LEU A 97 1.94 -6.63 -6.78
CA LEU A 97 1.16 -7.50 -5.88
C LEU A 97 0.96 -8.89 -6.50
N HIS A 98 0.68 -8.94 -7.80
CA HIS A 98 0.54 -10.21 -8.54
C HIS A 98 1.89 -10.92 -8.68
N ASP A 99 2.94 -10.20 -9.09
CA ASP A 99 4.30 -10.71 -9.24
C ASP A 99 4.83 -11.33 -7.93
N ALA A 100 4.45 -10.78 -6.77
CA ALA A 100 4.82 -11.33 -5.46
C ALA A 100 4.24 -12.73 -5.19
N LEU A 101 3.09 -13.06 -5.78
CA LEU A 101 2.45 -14.38 -5.65
C LEU A 101 2.90 -15.34 -6.74
N SER A 102 2.97 -14.88 -8.00
CA SER A 102 3.34 -15.69 -9.15
C SER A 102 4.86 -15.98 -9.24
N ARG A 103 5.69 -15.11 -8.61
CA ARG A 103 7.15 -15.06 -8.78
C ARG A 103 7.60 -14.77 -10.22
N HIS A 104 6.72 -14.18 -11.02
CA HIS A 104 7.03 -13.66 -12.34
C HIS A 104 7.38 -12.17 -12.24
N THR A 105 8.18 -11.65 -13.18
CA THR A 105 8.45 -10.21 -13.28
C THR A 105 7.73 -9.69 -14.51
N SER A 106 6.66 -8.92 -14.30
CA SER A 106 5.81 -8.45 -15.40
C SER A 106 6.13 -6.99 -15.75
N ASN A 107 5.80 -6.55 -16.97
CA ASN A 107 6.01 -5.17 -17.42
C ASN A 107 4.78 -4.27 -17.23
N ASN A 108 3.58 -4.84 -17.13
CA ASN A 108 2.34 -4.12 -16.86
C ASN A 108 1.32 -5.03 -16.16
N VAL A 109 0.22 -4.46 -15.67
CA VAL A 109 -0.85 -5.22 -15.01
C VAL A 109 -1.48 -6.24 -15.97
N ALA A 110 -1.66 -5.91 -17.24
CA ALA A 110 -2.28 -6.81 -18.22
C ALA A 110 -1.47 -8.09 -18.47
N GLU A 111 -0.14 -8.03 -18.34
CA GLU A 111 0.75 -9.18 -18.35
C GLU A 111 0.68 -9.97 -17.04
N ALA A 112 0.68 -9.28 -15.89
CA ALA A 112 0.71 -9.93 -14.58
C ALA A 112 -0.56 -10.73 -14.22
N VAL A 113 -1.69 -10.42 -14.87
CA VAL A 113 -2.97 -11.11 -14.66
C VAL A 113 -3.23 -12.27 -15.62
N ARG A 114 -2.34 -12.50 -16.59
CA ARG A 114 -2.42 -13.63 -17.52
C ARG A 114 -1.80 -14.88 -16.92
#